data_AF-A0A950XBL7-F1
#
_entry.id   AF-A0A950XBL7-F1
#
_cell.length_a   1.000
_cell.length_b   1.000
_cell.length_c   1.000
_cell.angle_alpha   90.00
_cell.angle_beta   90.00
_cell.angle_gamma   90.00
#
_symmetry.space_group_name_H-M   'P 1'
#
loop_
_entity.id
_entity.type
_entity.pdbx_description
1 polymer ?
#
loop_
_entity_poly.entity_id
_entity_poly.type
_entity_poly.pdbx_seq_one_letter_code
_entity_poly.pdbx_strand_id
1 'polypeptide(L)'
;LNGTADEVVDIPHHEQDFFEDLRKRTITELGGSKNIFDYRFVPDGGHRPYFVTKTAALWLEDKLKFPNWTPKQIESMPETHVSEWAAKNGLKTEITQRYEHGEGGTMALGTDIPAVARDDLHAIPEAVWDSQRESYVYETWVDRAKAAVRSGAP
;
A
#
# COMPACT_ATOMS: atom_id res chain seq x y z
N LEU A 1 -2.64 9.58 0.29
CA LEU A 1 -3.07 9.44 1.71
C LEU A 1 -1.88 8.87 2.44
N ASN A 2 -1.46 9.47 3.53
CA ASN A 2 -0.42 8.87 4.38
C ASN A 2 -0.60 9.23 5.85
N GLY A 3 0.18 8.63 6.75
CA GLY A 3 0.21 9.00 8.16
C GLY A 3 1.29 10.04 8.46
N THR A 4 1.08 10.92 9.43
CA THR A 4 2.08 11.95 9.81
C THR A 4 3.32 11.35 10.47
N ALA A 5 3.22 10.15 11.04
CA ALA A 5 4.31 9.43 11.69
C ALA A 5 4.88 8.30 10.79
N ASP A 6 4.69 8.38 9.47
CA ASP A 6 5.27 7.44 8.52
C ASP A 6 6.75 7.74 8.26
N GLU A 7 7.61 7.03 8.99
CA GLU A 7 9.07 7.08 8.84
C GLU A 7 9.59 6.27 7.64
N VAL A 8 8.78 5.41 7.01
CA VAL A 8 9.20 4.58 5.87
C VAL A 8 9.39 5.44 4.63
N VAL A 9 8.52 6.43 4.43
CA VAL A 9 8.64 7.42 3.33
C VAL A 9 8.90 8.84 3.83
N ASP A 10 9.38 8.95 5.07
CA ASP A 10 9.88 10.18 5.68
C ASP A 10 8.87 11.35 5.71
N ILE A 11 7.60 11.06 5.97
CA ILE A 11 6.55 12.07 6.10
C ILE A 11 6.81 13.09 7.21
N PRO A 12 7.38 12.74 8.39
CA PRO A 12 7.67 13.73 9.43
C PRO A 12 8.49 14.93 8.96
N HIS A 13 9.24 14.80 7.87
CA HIS A 13 9.99 15.89 7.25
C HIS A 13 9.36 16.44 5.94
N HIS A 14 8.28 15.83 5.46
CA HIS A 14 7.61 16.11 4.17
C HIS A 14 6.08 16.16 4.31
N GLU A 15 5.58 16.91 5.30
CA GLU A 15 4.16 17.04 5.60
C GLU A 15 3.43 18.03 4.67
N GLN A 16 2.48 18.80 5.21
CA GLN A 16 1.56 19.64 4.46
C GLN A 16 2.27 20.65 3.56
N ASP A 17 3.26 21.39 4.09
CA ASP A 17 3.96 22.44 3.34
C ASP A 17 4.66 21.90 2.09
N PHE A 18 5.28 20.71 2.20
CA PHE A 18 5.94 20.05 1.07
C PHE A 18 4.94 19.70 -0.03
N PHE A 19 3.80 19.10 0.33
CA PHE A 19 2.78 18.72 -0.65
C PHE A 19 2.02 19.92 -1.23
N GLU A 20 1.85 20.99 -0.46
CA GLU A 20 1.33 22.27 -0.97
C GLU A 20 2.25 22.87 -2.03
N ASP A 21 3.56 22.90 -1.76
CA ASP A 21 4.56 23.37 -2.72
C ASP A 21 4.60 22.48 -3.98
N LEU A 22 4.64 21.15 -3.79
CA LEU A 22 4.61 20.21 -4.91
C LEU A 22 3.37 20.43 -5.78
N ARG A 23 2.20 20.60 -5.16
CA ARG A 23 0.95 20.86 -5.86
C ARG A 23 1.00 22.18 -6.65
N LYS A 24 1.55 23.25 -6.06
CA LYS A 24 1.75 24.54 -6.75
C LYS A 24 2.67 24.36 -7.97
N ARG A 25 3.78 23.64 -7.84
CA ARG A 25 4.71 23.36 -8.96
C ARG A 25 4.04 22.54 -10.06
N THR A 26 3.26 21.53 -9.71
CA THR A 26 2.51 20.73 -10.71
C THR A 26 1.47 21.57 -11.45
N ILE A 27 0.76 22.46 -10.75
CA ILE A 27 -0.19 23.39 -11.40
C ILE A 27 0.51 24.29 -12.42
N THR A 28 1.66 24.84 -12.04
CA THR A 28 2.47 25.68 -12.94
C THR A 28 2.94 24.90 -14.16
N GLU A 29 3.46 23.68 -13.97
CA GLU A 29 3.95 22.82 -15.06
C GLU A 29 2.83 22.41 -16.02
N LEU A 30 1.64 22.09 -15.50
CA LEU A 30 0.49 21.67 -16.32
C LEU A 30 -0.32 22.86 -16.89
N GLY A 31 0.02 24.10 -16.53
CA GLY A 31 -0.69 25.30 -16.97
C GLY A 31 -2.13 25.41 -16.43
N GLY A 32 -2.47 24.69 -15.36
CA GLY A 32 -3.82 24.69 -14.81
C GLY A 32 -4.02 23.75 -13.62
N SER A 33 -5.15 23.92 -12.93
CA SER A 33 -5.51 23.14 -11.73
C SER A 33 -6.38 21.91 -12.01
N LYS A 34 -6.66 21.63 -13.28
CA LYS A 34 -7.44 20.45 -13.68
C LYS A 34 -6.58 19.20 -13.54
N ASN A 35 -7.16 18.12 -13.01
CA ASN A 35 -6.51 16.79 -12.87
C ASN A 35 -5.22 16.79 -12.03
N ILE A 36 -5.16 17.66 -11.01
CA ILE A 36 -4.07 17.66 -10.04
C ILE A 36 -4.37 16.63 -8.95
N PHE A 37 -3.32 16.01 -8.41
CA PHE A 37 -3.43 15.06 -7.32
C PHE A 37 -4.00 15.72 -6.05
N ASP A 38 -4.66 14.90 -5.24
CA ASP A 38 -5.09 15.23 -3.88
C ASP A 38 -4.21 14.50 -2.87
N TYR A 39 -4.04 15.07 -1.68
CA TYR A 39 -3.35 14.42 -0.56
C TYR A 39 -4.10 14.71 0.75
N ARG A 40 -3.95 13.80 1.71
CA ARG A 40 -4.42 13.95 3.09
C ARG A 40 -3.50 13.16 4.01
N PHE A 41 -3.39 13.64 5.24
CA PHE A 41 -2.66 12.98 6.31
C PHE A 41 -3.59 12.46 7.40
N VAL A 42 -3.28 11.29 7.94
CA VAL A 42 -3.90 10.73 9.14
C VAL A 42 -2.97 11.03 10.32
N PRO A 43 -3.43 11.81 11.33
CA PRO A 43 -2.62 12.11 12.51
C PRO A 43 -2.11 10.84 13.18
N ASP A 44 -0.84 10.84 13.56
CA ASP A 44 -0.12 9.79 14.28
C ASP A 44 -0.06 8.42 13.55
N GLY A 45 -0.61 8.32 12.34
CA GLY A 45 -0.55 7.10 11.54
C GLY A 45 0.86 6.83 11.01
N GLY A 46 1.23 5.55 10.89
CA GLY A 46 2.46 5.12 10.22
C GLY A 46 2.25 4.77 8.75
N HIS A 47 3.11 3.88 8.24
CA HIS A 47 3.04 3.33 6.89
C HIS A 47 1.91 2.30 6.78
N ARG A 48 0.73 2.73 6.32
CA ARG A 48 -0.46 1.89 6.27
C ARG A 48 -0.94 1.67 4.84
N PRO A 49 -1.62 0.55 4.55
CA PRO A 49 -2.36 0.37 3.30
C PRO A 49 -3.60 1.28 3.20
N TYR A 50 -3.41 2.60 3.14
CA TYR A 50 -4.52 3.57 3.16
C TYR A 50 -5.53 3.40 2.01
N PHE A 51 -5.18 2.69 0.94
CA PHE A 51 -6.07 2.40 -0.18
C PHE A 51 -7.31 1.58 0.20
N VAL A 52 -7.28 0.84 1.32
CA VAL A 52 -8.45 0.09 1.82
C VAL A 52 -9.36 0.89 2.75
N THR A 53 -9.05 2.15 3.04
CA THR A 53 -9.80 2.96 4.01
C THR A 53 -11.07 3.57 3.42
N LYS A 54 -12.02 3.95 4.28
CA LYS A 54 -13.23 4.70 3.90
C LYS A 54 -12.90 5.99 3.13
N THR A 55 -11.88 6.71 3.57
CA THR A 55 -11.42 7.95 2.91
C THR A 55 -10.97 7.70 1.48
N ALA A 56 -10.24 6.61 1.24
CA ALA A 56 -9.82 6.23 -0.12
C ALA A 56 -11.01 5.85 -0.98
N ALA A 57 -11.96 5.06 -0.45
CA ALA A 57 -13.16 4.66 -1.17
C ALA A 57 -14.02 5.86 -1.58
N LEU A 58 -14.23 6.84 -0.68
CA LEU A 58 -14.96 8.07 -0.99
C LEU A 58 -14.24 8.91 -2.06
N TRP A 59 -12.91 9.00 -2.00
CA TRP A 59 -12.15 9.71 -3.03
C TRP A 59 -12.24 9.00 -4.38
N LEU A 60 -12.11 7.67 -4.42
CA LEU A 60 -12.24 6.90 -5.66
C LEU A 60 -13.66 7.01 -6.24
N GLU A 61 -14.69 6.98 -5.39
CA GLU A 61 -16.08 7.20 -5.83
C GLU A 61 -16.25 8.59 -6.46
N ASP A 62 -15.64 9.63 -5.87
CA ASP A 62 -15.66 10.96 -6.48
C ASP A 62 -15.03 10.98 -7.88
N LYS A 63 -13.93 10.24 -8.10
CA LYS A 63 -13.21 10.26 -9.38
C LYS A 63 -13.78 9.32 -10.43
N LEU A 64 -14.21 8.13 -10.02
CA LEU A 64 -14.54 7.01 -10.90
C LEU A 64 -16.03 6.79 -11.07
N LYS A 65 -16.87 7.25 -10.14
CA LYS A 65 -18.32 7.04 -10.13
C LYS A 65 -18.66 5.55 -10.22
N PHE A 66 -18.45 4.83 -9.12
CA PHE A 66 -18.72 3.41 -9.01
C PHE A 66 -20.18 3.10 -9.38
N PRO A 67 -20.42 2.00 -10.11
CA PRO A 67 -21.77 1.65 -10.55
C PRO A 67 -22.65 1.13 -9.40
N ASN A 68 -22.05 0.59 -8.34
CA ASN A 68 -22.75 -0.15 -7.29
C ASN A 68 -22.75 0.55 -5.93
N TRP A 69 -21.90 1.56 -5.72
CA TRP A 69 -21.74 2.26 -4.45
C TRP A 69 -21.98 3.75 -4.63
N THR A 70 -22.71 4.33 -3.69
CA THR A 70 -22.89 5.78 -3.56
C THR A 70 -22.08 6.30 -2.38
N PRO A 71 -21.74 7.60 -2.32
CA PRO A 71 -21.06 8.18 -1.17
C PRO A 71 -21.76 7.88 0.16
N LYS A 72 -23.10 8.01 0.18
CA LYS A 72 -23.91 7.71 1.36
C LYS A 72 -23.82 6.24 1.80
N GLN A 73 -23.77 5.30 0.84
CA GLN A 73 -23.57 3.89 1.16
C GLN A 73 -22.17 3.67 1.77
N ILE A 74 -21.12 4.23 1.17
CA ILE A 74 -19.74 4.11 1.66
C ILE A 74 -19.61 4.69 3.08
N GLU A 75 -20.21 5.84 3.35
CA GLU A 75 -20.23 6.45 4.68
C GLU A 75 -20.87 5.54 5.74
N SER A 76 -21.94 4.84 5.35
CA SER A 76 -22.67 3.92 6.23
C SER A 76 -22.00 2.55 6.41
N MET A 77 -20.99 2.22 5.60
CA MET A 77 -20.29 0.95 5.72
C MET A 77 -19.46 0.90 7.02
N PRO A 78 -19.42 -0.26 7.69
CA PRO A 78 -18.57 -0.44 8.86
C PRO A 78 -17.09 -0.33 8.47
N GLU A 79 -16.23 -0.16 9.46
CA GLU A 79 -14.78 -0.28 9.31
C GLU A 79 -14.26 -1.35 10.25
N THR A 80 -13.22 -2.05 9.81
CA THR A 80 -12.55 -3.12 10.54
C THR A 80 -11.15 -2.70 10.90
N HIS A 81 -10.82 -2.80 12.19
CA HIS A 81 -9.46 -2.63 12.66
C HIS A 81 -8.63 -3.88 12.30
N VAL A 82 -7.60 -3.72 11.47
CA VAL A 82 -6.88 -4.85 10.85
C VAL A 82 -6.19 -5.73 11.89
N SER A 83 -5.56 -5.16 12.93
CA SER A 83 -4.90 -5.95 13.98
C SER A 83 -5.88 -6.81 14.79
N GLU A 84 -7.06 -6.27 15.13
CA GLU A 84 -8.13 -7.01 15.80
C GLU A 84 -8.69 -8.13 14.93
N TRP A 85 -8.91 -7.86 13.64
CA TRP A 85 -9.34 -8.87 12.68
C TRP A 85 -8.28 -9.97 12.51
N ALA A 86 -7.00 -9.62 12.42
CA ALA A 86 -5.91 -10.59 12.28
C ALA A 86 -5.84 -11.52 13.50
N ALA A 87 -5.91 -10.96 14.72
CA ALA A 87 -5.97 -11.72 15.96
C ALA A 87 -7.15 -12.70 15.99
N LYS A 88 -8.35 -12.23 15.60
CA LYS A 88 -9.57 -13.06 15.59
C LYS A 88 -9.48 -14.24 14.61
N ASN A 89 -8.75 -14.09 13.51
CA ASN A 89 -8.61 -15.11 12.47
C ASN A 89 -7.36 -16.00 12.65
N GLY A 90 -6.65 -15.90 13.78
CA GLY A 90 -5.48 -16.72 14.06
C GLY A 90 -4.31 -16.46 13.12
N LEU A 91 -4.32 -15.32 12.41
CA LEU A 91 -3.17 -14.87 11.64
C LEU A 91 -2.12 -14.44 12.66
N LYS A 92 -1.09 -15.28 12.82
CA LYS A 92 0.02 -15.06 13.75
C LYS A 92 0.85 -13.85 13.33
N THR A 93 0.34 -12.65 13.59
CA THR A 93 1.18 -11.47 13.76
C THR A 93 1.43 -11.37 15.26
N GLU A 94 2.70 -11.40 15.68
CA GLU A 94 3.01 -10.76 16.94
C GLU A 94 2.54 -9.30 16.75
N ILE A 95 1.43 -8.92 17.41
CA ILE A 95 0.94 -7.54 17.39
C ILE A 95 1.94 -6.73 18.21
N THR A 96 3.03 -6.40 17.55
CA THR A 96 4.03 -5.48 18.05
C THR A 96 3.47 -4.07 17.87
N GLN A 97 3.95 -3.15 18.70
CA GLN A 97 3.67 -1.73 18.51
C GLN A 97 4.02 -1.28 17.07
N ARG A 98 5.05 -1.87 16.46
CA ARG A 98 5.43 -1.60 15.07
C ARG A 98 4.38 -2.05 14.05
N TYR A 99 3.79 -3.24 14.24
CA TYR A 99 2.72 -3.72 13.37
C TYR A 99 1.47 -2.84 13.50
N GLU A 100 1.10 -2.47 14.73
CA GLU A 100 -0.02 -1.56 15.00
C GLU A 100 0.23 -0.16 14.42
N HIS A 101 1.47 0.34 14.49
CA HIS A 101 1.85 1.60 13.86
C HIS A 101 1.64 1.58 12.34
N GLY A 102 2.04 0.47 11.71
CA GLY A 102 1.89 0.20 10.27
C GLY A 102 0.56 -0.46 9.91
N GLU A 103 0.64 -1.64 9.31
CA GLU A 103 -0.49 -2.32 8.66
C GLU A 103 -1.65 -2.62 9.63
N GLY A 104 -1.33 -3.00 10.86
CA GLY A 104 -2.29 -3.40 11.89
C GLY A 104 -3.26 -2.28 12.28
N GLY A 105 -2.78 -1.04 12.40
CA GLY A 105 -3.60 0.12 12.78
C GLY A 105 -4.53 0.63 11.68
N THR A 106 -4.64 -0.08 10.56
CA THR A 106 -5.51 0.31 9.45
C THR A 106 -6.97 0.10 9.82
N MET A 107 -7.79 1.14 9.61
CA MET A 107 -9.24 1.04 9.59
C MET A 107 -9.71 0.72 8.16
N ALA A 108 -9.80 -0.56 7.83
CA ALA A 108 -10.23 -1.02 6.51
C ALA A 108 -11.74 -0.88 6.36
N LEU A 109 -12.22 -0.45 5.19
CA LEU A 109 -13.65 -0.35 4.88
C LEU A 109 -14.26 -1.75 4.74
N GLY A 110 -15.42 -1.94 5.37
CA GLY A 110 -16.14 -3.21 5.40
C GLY A 110 -15.68 -4.16 6.51
N THR A 111 -16.28 -5.34 6.54
CA THR A 111 -16.00 -6.42 7.51
C THR A 111 -15.32 -7.63 6.90
N ASP A 112 -15.34 -7.73 5.57
CA ASP A 112 -15.05 -8.96 4.84
C ASP A 112 -13.63 -8.92 4.29
N ILE A 113 -12.65 -8.69 5.17
CA ILE A 113 -11.23 -8.78 4.79
C ILE A 113 -10.94 -10.27 4.51
N PRO A 114 -10.50 -10.65 3.29
CA PRO A 114 -10.23 -12.04 2.98
C PRO A 114 -8.93 -12.50 3.67
N ALA A 115 -9.00 -13.59 4.42
CA ALA A 115 -7.84 -14.29 4.96
C ALA A 115 -7.30 -15.27 3.89
N VAL A 116 -6.65 -14.72 2.86
CA VAL A 116 -6.05 -15.53 1.78
C VAL A 116 -4.95 -16.41 2.38
N ALA A 117 -5.02 -17.72 2.14
CA ALA A 117 -4.02 -18.64 2.63
C ALA A 117 -2.66 -18.33 2.01
N ARG A 118 -1.57 -18.51 2.76
CA ARG A 118 -0.22 -18.18 2.28
C ARG A 118 0.12 -18.90 0.97
N ASP A 119 -0.30 -20.16 0.85
CA ASP A 119 -0.05 -20.99 -0.34
C ASP A 119 -0.74 -20.42 -1.59
N ASP A 120 -1.84 -19.69 -1.42
CA ASP A 120 -2.56 -19.00 -2.51
C ASP A 120 -1.90 -17.67 -2.90
N LEU A 121 -0.95 -17.16 -2.10
CA LEU A 121 -0.21 -15.92 -2.39
C LEU A 121 1.04 -16.16 -3.25
N HIS A 122 1.40 -17.41 -3.55
CA HIS A 122 2.59 -17.73 -4.30
C HIS A 122 2.38 -17.52 -5.81
N ALA A 123 3.21 -16.66 -6.43
CA ALA A 123 3.17 -16.43 -7.87
C ALA A 123 3.63 -17.65 -8.69
N ILE A 124 4.38 -18.56 -8.07
CA ILE A 124 4.78 -19.86 -8.64
C ILE A 124 4.52 -20.98 -7.63
N PRO A 125 4.19 -22.20 -8.06
CA PRO A 125 4.02 -23.32 -7.13
C PRO A 125 5.29 -23.55 -6.29
N GLU A 126 5.13 -23.94 -5.02
CA GLU A 126 6.26 -24.11 -4.10
C GLU A 126 7.27 -25.15 -4.61
N ALA A 127 6.81 -26.25 -5.19
CA ALA A 127 7.68 -27.24 -5.82
C ALA A 127 8.52 -26.66 -7.00
N VAL A 128 7.97 -25.67 -7.72
CA VAL A 128 8.71 -24.96 -8.78
C VAL A 128 9.73 -24.01 -8.16
N TRP A 129 9.34 -23.28 -7.11
CA TRP A 129 10.27 -22.45 -6.35
C TRP A 129 11.45 -23.27 -5.83
N ASP A 130 11.20 -24.40 -5.17
CA ASP A 130 12.25 -25.23 -4.56
C ASP A 130 13.22 -25.79 -5.60
N SER A 131 12.72 -26.20 -6.78
CA SER A 131 13.55 -26.76 -7.85
C SER A 131 14.23 -25.72 -8.74
N GLN A 132 13.68 -24.50 -8.82
CA GLN A 132 14.13 -23.47 -9.77
C GLN A 132 14.41 -22.12 -9.09
N ARG A 133 14.64 -22.10 -7.78
CA ARG A 133 14.85 -20.89 -6.96
C ARG A 133 15.83 -19.91 -7.61
N GLU A 134 16.95 -20.43 -8.09
CA GLU A 134 18.01 -19.67 -8.77
C GLU A 134 17.55 -18.91 -10.02
N SER A 135 16.42 -19.28 -10.62
CA SER A 135 15.82 -18.55 -11.74
C SER A 135 14.98 -17.35 -11.31
N TYR A 136 14.69 -17.20 -10.01
CA TYR A 136 13.80 -16.16 -9.48
C TYR A 136 14.49 -15.25 -8.45
N VAL A 137 15.74 -15.51 -8.10
CA VAL A 137 16.50 -14.76 -7.09
C VAL A 137 17.39 -13.71 -7.76
N TYR A 138 17.28 -12.46 -7.32
CA TYR A 138 18.01 -11.31 -7.87
C TYR A 138 19.53 -11.51 -7.84
N GLU A 139 20.06 -12.05 -6.74
CA GLU A 139 21.49 -12.31 -6.57
C GLU A 139 22.02 -13.26 -7.66
N THR A 140 21.24 -14.30 -7.99
CA THR A 140 21.61 -15.21 -9.07
C THR A 140 21.56 -14.52 -10.44
N TRP A 141 20.60 -13.61 -10.67
CA TRP A 141 20.56 -12.81 -11.89
C TRP A 141 21.78 -11.89 -12.01
N VAL A 142 22.20 -11.27 -10.91
CA VAL A 142 23.41 -10.44 -10.86
C VAL A 142 24.65 -11.26 -11.19
N ASP A 143 24.79 -12.47 -10.65
CA ASP A 143 25.95 -13.33 -10.90
C ASP A 143 25.98 -13.83 -12.36
N ARG A 144 24.83 -14.21 -12.91
CA ARG A 144 24.68 -14.56 -14.33
C ARG A 144 25.03 -13.39 -15.23
N ALA A 145 24.56 -12.18 -14.93
CA ALA A 145 24.89 -10.97 -15.68
C ALA A 145 26.40 -10.67 -15.65
N LYS A 146 27.04 -10.75 -14.47
CA LYS A 146 28.50 -10.58 -14.35
C LYS A 146 29.27 -11.63 -15.14
N ALA A 147 28.82 -12.89 -15.14
CA ALA A 147 29.44 -13.97 -15.91
C ALA A 147 29.27 -13.77 -17.43
N ALA A 148 28.10 -13.29 -17.87
CA ALA A 148 27.84 -12.94 -19.27
C ALA A 148 28.81 -11.84 -19.76
N VAL A 149 28.96 -10.76 -18.99
CA VAL A 149 29.93 -9.70 -19.30
C VAL A 149 31.36 -10.23 -19.37
N ARG A 150 31.78 -11.09 -18.42
CA ARG A 150 33.13 -11.70 -18.44
C ARG A 150 33.37 -12.64 -19.63
N SER A 151 32.33 -13.28 -20.14
CA SER A 151 32.41 -14.24 -21.25
C SER A 151 32.25 -13.60 -22.62
N GLY A 152 32.09 -12.27 -22.69
CA GLY A 152 31.94 -11.55 -23.95
C GLY A 152 30.58 -11.77 -24.64
N ALA A 153 29.57 -12.20 -23.88
CA ALA A 153 28.19 -12.06 -24.32
C ALA A 153 27.87 -10.55 -24.47
N PRO A 154 27.06 -10.16 -25.48
CA PRO A 154 26.74 -8.75 -25.73
C PRO A 154 26.15 -8.03 -24.51
#